data_AF-A0A1H0J7P2-F1
#
_entry.id   AF-A0A1H0J7P2-F1
#
_cell.length_a   1.000
_cell.length_b   1.000
_cell.length_c   1.000
_cell.angle_alpha   90.00
_cell.angle_beta   90.00
_cell.angle_gamma   90.00
#
_symmetry.space_group_name_H-M   'P 1'
#
loop_
_entity.id
_entity.type
_entity.pdbx_description
1 polymer ?
#
loop_
_entity_poly.entity_id
_entity_poly.type
_entity_poly.pdbx_seq_one_letter_code
_entity_poly.pdbx_strand_id
1 'polypeptide(L)'
;MGDGFTTQLENLDKAATVLEQRMAGGMEATRRSLTSAVEIEFKAFDTADQCVYHLFSRLGREFRETADFMQQVLEDNRDNLVLAAQAVREIAHRYREADGQA
;
A
#
# COMPACT_ATOMS: atom_id res chain seq x y z
N MET A 1 -27.04 28.97 -5.86
CA MET A 1 -26.90 27.68 -5.13
C MET A 1 -25.72 26.84 -5.64
N GLY A 2 -24.65 27.43 -6.22
CA GLY A 2 -23.56 26.65 -6.85
C GLY A 2 -22.33 26.38 -5.97
N ASP A 3 -22.14 27.10 -4.87
CA ASP A 3 -20.84 27.13 -4.16
C ASP A 3 -20.56 25.88 -3.31
N GLY A 4 -21.61 25.30 -2.72
CA GLY A 4 -21.50 24.09 -1.89
C GLY A 4 -21.21 22.82 -2.70
N PHE A 5 -21.70 22.73 -3.94
CA PHE A 5 -21.57 21.54 -4.77
C PHE A 5 -20.16 21.43 -5.36
N THR A 6 -19.61 22.53 -5.87
CA THR A 6 -18.21 22.61 -6.33
C THR A 6 -17.22 22.27 -5.21
N THR A 7 -17.45 22.79 -4.00
CA THR A 7 -16.63 22.46 -2.81
C THR A 7 -16.66 20.97 -2.48
N GLN A 8 -17.80 20.30 -2.65
CA GLN A 8 -17.93 18.86 -2.42
C GLN A 8 -17.17 18.03 -3.47
N LEU A 9 -17.19 18.44 -4.74
CA LEU A 9 -16.43 17.78 -5.81
C LEU A 9 -14.93 17.91 -5.61
N GLU A 10 -14.44 19.10 -5.27
CA GLU A 10 -13.03 19.30 -4.93
C GLU A 10 -12.60 18.45 -3.73
N ASN A 11 -13.48 18.26 -2.74
CA ASN A 11 -13.20 17.41 -1.60
C ASN A 11 -13.10 15.93 -1.99
N LEU A 12 -13.90 15.46 -2.95
CA LEU A 12 -13.78 14.11 -3.50
C LEU A 12 -12.45 13.93 -4.26
N ASP A 13 -12.06 14.90 -5.09
CA ASP A 13 -10.75 14.84 -5.78
C ASP A 13 -9.57 14.86 -4.80
N LYS A 14 -9.65 15.68 -3.74
CA LYS A 14 -8.67 15.71 -2.66
C LYS A 14 -8.62 14.37 -1.92
N ALA A 15 -9.78 13.76 -1.64
CA ALA A 15 -9.86 12.46 -0.99
C ALA A 15 -9.22 11.36 -1.85
N ALA A 16 -9.52 11.32 -3.17
CA ALA A 16 -8.89 10.39 -4.10
C ALA A 16 -7.36 10.55 -4.13
N THR A 17 -6.89 11.80 -4.12
CA THR A 17 -5.44 12.11 -4.09
C THR A 17 -4.78 11.61 -2.81
N VAL A 18 -5.44 11.76 -1.65
CA VAL A 18 -4.93 11.25 -0.37
C VAL A 18 -4.86 9.72 -0.37
N LEU A 19 -5.90 9.05 -0.84
CA LEU A 19 -5.94 7.58 -0.94
C LEU A 19 -4.78 7.05 -1.80
N GLU A 20 -4.56 7.64 -2.98
CA GLU A 20 -3.53 7.17 -3.91
C GLU A 20 -2.12 7.59 -3.48
N GLN A 21 -1.87 8.88 -3.29
CA GLN A 21 -0.50 9.37 -3.13
C GLN A 21 0.04 9.15 -1.72
N ARG A 22 -0.79 9.34 -0.69
CA ARG A 22 -0.33 9.23 0.70
C ARG A 22 -0.49 7.81 1.21
N MET A 23 -1.69 7.25 1.10
CA MET A 23 -1.97 5.94 1.71
C MET A 23 -1.36 4.81 0.86
N ALA A 24 -1.71 4.71 -0.42
CA ALA A 24 -1.16 3.66 -1.27
C ALA A 24 0.36 3.83 -1.46
N GLY A 25 0.83 5.07 -1.66
CA GLY A 25 2.26 5.39 -1.66
C GLY A 25 2.99 4.98 -0.37
N GLY A 26 2.36 5.20 0.80
CA GLY A 26 2.89 4.77 2.09
C GLY A 26 2.95 3.25 2.26
N MET A 27 1.95 2.52 1.76
CA MET A 27 1.94 1.05 1.75
C MET A 27 3.08 0.50 0.88
N GLU A 28 3.29 1.06 -0.31
CA GLU A 28 4.39 0.66 -1.20
C GLU A 28 5.76 0.98 -0.59
N ALA A 29 5.93 2.15 0.04
CA ALA A 29 7.17 2.50 0.74
C ALA A 29 7.46 1.55 1.91
N THR A 30 6.43 1.17 2.67
CA THR A 30 6.53 0.20 3.75
C THR A 30 6.91 -1.18 3.22
N ARG A 31 6.28 -1.61 2.12
CA ARG A 31 6.59 -2.89 1.44
C ARG A 31 8.05 -2.95 1.01
N ARG A 32 8.57 -1.91 0.36
CA ARG A 32 9.99 -1.82 -0.03
C ARG A 32 10.95 -1.85 1.16
N SER A 33 10.57 -1.19 2.25
CA SER A 33 11.38 -1.18 3.49
C SER A 33 11.42 -2.57 4.11
N LEU A 34 10.28 -3.28 4.11
CA LEU A 34 10.19 -4.67 4.55
C LEU A 34 11.02 -5.60 3.67
N THR A 35 10.92 -5.51 2.33
CA THR A 35 11.73 -6.32 1.40
C THR A 35 13.22 -6.11 1.66
N SER A 36 13.65 -4.85 1.81
CA SER A 36 15.05 -4.52 2.13
C SER A 36 15.50 -5.12 3.46
N ALA A 37 14.65 -5.06 4.49
CA ALA A 37 14.93 -5.63 5.81
C ALA A 37 15.05 -7.16 5.73
N VAL A 38 14.17 -7.82 4.98
CA VAL A 38 14.19 -9.28 4.80
C VAL A 38 15.48 -9.75 4.12
N GLU A 39 15.94 -9.04 3.09
CA GLU A 39 17.19 -9.35 2.39
C GLU A 39 18.43 -9.20 3.30
N ILE A 40 18.42 -8.23 4.20
CA ILE A 40 19.50 -8.00 5.17
C ILE A 40 19.47 -9.07 6.27
N GLU A 41 18.30 -9.29 6.90
CA GLU A 41 18.12 -10.20 8.03
C GLU A 41 18.26 -11.67 7.63
N PHE A 42 17.99 -12.03 6.37
CA PHE A 42 18.24 -13.40 5.92
C PHE A 42 19.71 -13.81 6.08
N LYS A 43 20.65 -12.86 5.99
CA LYS A 43 22.07 -13.11 6.28
C LYS A 43 22.36 -13.34 7.77
N ALA A 44 21.52 -12.83 8.67
CA ALA A 44 21.65 -13.06 10.11
C ALA A 44 21.21 -14.49 10.49
N PHE A 45 20.30 -15.09 9.72
CA PHE A 45 19.87 -16.48 9.89
C PHE A 45 20.76 -17.49 9.14
N ASP A 46 21.53 -17.03 8.15
CA ASP A 46 22.44 -17.85 7.34
C ASP A 46 23.88 -17.72 7.87
N THR A 47 24.18 -18.37 8.99
CA THR A 47 25.54 -18.45 9.55
C THR A 47 26.36 -19.49 8.79
N ALA A 48 26.75 -19.15 7.57
CA ALA A 48 27.41 -20.06 6.64
C ALA A 48 28.80 -20.56 7.07
N ASP A 49 29.38 -20.08 8.18
CA ASP A 49 30.80 -20.34 8.45
C ASP A 49 31.12 -21.33 9.59
N GLN A 50 30.32 -21.49 10.65
CA GLN A 50 30.72 -22.40 11.76
C GLN A 50 29.52 -23.03 12.49
N CYS A 51 29.28 -24.33 12.26
CA CYS A 51 28.65 -25.31 13.17
C CYS A 51 27.32 -25.00 13.91
N VAL A 52 26.55 -23.96 13.57
CA VAL A 52 25.27 -23.60 14.25
C VAL A 52 24.06 -23.68 13.30
N TYR A 53 24.14 -24.55 12.27
CA TYR A 53 23.18 -24.65 11.16
C TYR A 53 21.71 -24.97 11.52
N HIS A 54 21.38 -25.26 12.78
CA HIS A 54 20.04 -25.75 13.14
C HIS A 54 19.28 -24.92 14.16
N LEU A 55 19.93 -24.09 14.98
CA LEU A 55 19.27 -23.41 16.11
C LEU A 55 18.25 -22.35 15.66
N PHE A 56 18.45 -21.73 14.50
CA PHE A 56 17.59 -20.63 14.01
C PHE A 56 16.95 -20.91 12.64
N SER A 57 17.19 -22.07 12.03
CA SER A 57 16.65 -22.44 10.71
C SER A 57 15.11 -22.37 10.66
N ARG A 58 14.44 -22.81 11.73
CA ARG A 58 12.98 -22.73 11.88
C ARG A 58 12.51 -21.28 12.02
N LEU A 59 13.21 -20.46 12.81
CA LEU A 59 12.90 -19.05 13.00
C LEU A 59 13.09 -18.26 11.69
N GLY A 60 14.14 -18.55 10.92
CA GLY A 60 14.34 -17.95 9.60
C GLY A 60 13.23 -18.31 8.61
N ARG A 61 12.71 -19.54 8.66
CA ARG A 61 11.55 -19.96 7.87
C ARG A 61 10.28 -19.22 8.28
N GLU A 62 9.94 -19.22 9.58
CA GLU A 62 8.76 -18.53 10.10
C GLU A 62 8.83 -17.02 9.83
N PHE A 63 10.01 -16.42 9.93
CA PHE A 63 10.25 -15.02 9.55
C PHE A 63 9.97 -14.78 8.07
N ARG A 64 10.48 -15.64 7.17
CA ARG A 64 10.23 -15.52 5.72
C ARG A 64 8.76 -15.66 5.37
N GLU A 65 8.09 -16.68 5.91
CA GLU A 65 6.65 -16.88 5.69
C GLU A 65 5.83 -15.68 6.20
N THR A 66 6.19 -15.13 7.36
CA THR A 66 5.56 -13.92 7.91
C THR A 66 5.82 -12.69 7.04
N ALA A 67 7.06 -12.52 6.57
CA ALA A 67 7.43 -11.39 5.74
C ALA A 67 6.75 -11.44 4.37
N ASP A 68 6.63 -12.62 3.77
CA ASP A 68 5.91 -12.83 2.50
C ASP A 68 4.42 -12.51 2.67
N PHE A 69 3.81 -12.98 3.76
CA PHE A 69 2.42 -12.64 4.10
C PHE A 69 2.22 -11.13 4.26
N MET A 70 3.11 -10.47 5.02
CA MET A 70 3.02 -9.02 5.24
C MET A 70 3.24 -8.22 3.94
N GLN A 71 4.13 -8.67 3.05
CA GLN A 71 4.31 -8.05 1.74
C GLN A 71 3.04 -8.16 0.90
N GLN A 72 2.39 -9.33 0.88
CA GLN A 72 1.13 -9.52 0.16
C GLN A 72 0.03 -8.61 0.72
N VAL A 73 -0.12 -8.54 2.05
CA VAL A 73 -1.12 -7.67 2.70
C VAL A 73 -0.89 -6.19 2.35
N LEU A 74 0.37 -5.74 2.29
CA LEU A 74 0.69 -4.37 1.90
C LEU A 74 0.35 -4.10 0.43
N GLU A 75 0.60 -5.06 -0.46
CA GLU A 75 0.25 -4.97 -1.88
C GLU A 75 -1.26 -4.96 -2.10
N ASP A 76 -2.00 -5.89 -1.49
CA ASP A 76 -3.46 -5.95 -1.59
C ASP A 76 -4.11 -4.65 -1.08
N ASN A 77 -3.62 -4.12 0.04
CA ASN A 77 -4.12 -2.85 0.58
C ASN A 77 -3.78 -1.66 -0.32
N ARG A 78 -2.58 -1.64 -0.93
CA ARG A 78 -2.21 -0.62 -1.91
C ARG A 78 -3.20 -0.63 -3.08
N ASP A 79 -3.47 -1.79 -3.63
CA ASP A 79 -4.33 -1.94 -4.81
C ASP A 79 -5.78 -1.58 -4.48
N ASN A 80 -6.28 -1.98 -3.32
CA ASN A 80 -7.59 -1.55 -2.83
C ASN A 80 -7.69 -0.02 -2.69
N LEU A 81 -6.65 0.64 -2.20
CA LEU A 81 -6.62 2.10 -2.06
C LEU A 81 -6.59 2.80 -3.42
N VAL A 82 -5.87 2.24 -4.41
CA VAL A 82 -5.86 2.75 -5.79
C VAL A 82 -7.25 2.60 -6.42
N LEU A 83 -7.89 1.44 -6.28
CA LEU A 83 -9.26 1.22 -6.77
C LEU A 83 -10.26 2.16 -6.11
N ALA A 84 -10.15 2.37 -4.79
CA ALA A 84 -10.98 3.33 -4.07
C ALA A 84 -10.78 4.76 -4.60
N ALA A 85 -9.54 5.18 -4.84
CA ALA A 85 -9.23 6.49 -5.42
C ALA A 85 -9.85 6.65 -6.82
N GLN A 86 -9.77 5.62 -7.66
CA GLN A 86 -10.39 5.60 -8.98
C GLN A 86 -11.92 5.71 -8.90
N ALA A 87 -12.55 4.95 -8.00
CA ALA A 87 -14.00 5.02 -7.80
C ALA A 87 -14.45 6.41 -7.33
N VAL A 88 -13.69 7.05 -6.42
CA VAL A 88 -14.00 8.42 -5.95
C VAL A 88 -13.88 9.43 -7.09
N ARG A 89 -12.86 9.32 -7.95
CA ARG A 89 -12.72 10.18 -9.14
C ARG A 89 -13.87 10.00 -10.13
N GLU A 90 -14.26 8.74 -10.36
CA GLU A 90 -15.37 8.42 -11.24
C GLU A 90 -16.70 9.00 -10.73
N ILE A 91 -16.95 8.91 -9.42
CA ILE A 91 -18.11 9.55 -8.79
C ILE A 91 -18.08 11.06 -9.00
N ALA A 92 -16.94 11.71 -8.72
CA ALA A 92 -16.78 13.15 -8.92
C ALA A 92 -16.99 13.55 -10.39
N HIS A 93 -16.46 12.76 -11.33
CA HIS A 93 -16.63 12.99 -12.76
C HIS A 93 -18.10 12.93 -13.18
N ARG A 94 -18.84 11.88 -12.81
CA ARG A 94 -20.26 11.74 -13.13
C ARG A 94 -21.12 12.87 -12.57
N TYR A 95 -20.77 13.39 -11.38
CA TYR A 95 -21.46 14.55 -10.83
C TYR A 95 -21.18 15.83 -11.64
N ARG A 96 -19.96 16.03 -12.16
CA ARG A 96 -19.67 17.18 -13.06
C ARG A 96 -20.44 17.07 -14.38
N GLU A 97 -20.52 15.87 -14.96
CA GLU A 97 -21.31 15.62 -16.18
C GLU A 97 -22.81 15.89 -15.94
N ALA A 98 -23.35 15.43 -14.82
CA ALA A 98 -24.75 15.63 -14.47
C ALA A 98 -25.10 17.11 -14.20
N ASP A 99 -24.14 17.92 -13.72
CA ASP A 99 -24.31 19.35 -13.49
C ASP A 99 -24.07 20.21 -14.74
N GLY A 100 -23.74 19.58 -15.89
CA GLY A 100 -23.46 20.30 -17.15
C GLY A 100 -22.14 21.09 -17.14
N GLN A 101 -21.21 20.75 -16.25
CA GLN A 101 -19.87 21.33 -16.17
C GLN A 101 -18.82 20.58 -17.02
N ALA A 102 -19.28 19.76 -17.98
CA ALA A 102 -18.44 18.97 -18.88
C ALA A 102 -17.77 19.83 -19.97
#